data_AF-A0A957RPN3-F1
#
_entry.id   AF-A0A957RPN3-F1
#
_cell.length_a   1.000
_cell.length_b   1.000
_cell.length_c   1.000
_cell.angle_alpha   90.00
_cell.angle_beta   90.00
_cell.angle_gamma   90.00
#
_symmetry.space_group_name_H-M   'P 1'
#
loop_
_entity.id
_entity.type
_entity.pdbx_description
1 polymer ?
#
loop_
_entity_poly.entity_id
_entity_poly.type
_entity_poly.pdbx_seq_one_letter_code
_entity_poly.pdbx_strand_id
1 'polypeptide(L)'
;AVLTIRGSTVTSNTAVASSGGSVYNWGTATVENSTFVANRANSGSAIYSGGALTVTNSTIANSGMTGGNGIYNSGTVYLRNSLIATGNGVECINAGTFAANINNLVADGTCSAALSGNPLLGPLGDYGGDTQTMPLLPGSPAIDAGDGATCLTTDQRGIGRVGTCDIGAFESQGFSLSKGTGDGQSAAWGMAFAAPITVAVSSAYTEPVNGGRVTYAGPLSGASTAPVTGTATIAGGAAIFTPTANSAAGSYNVTASAAGASPAITFALTNTMRASATTLASSANPSVFGQSVTFTATVTDSVGSVVPMGVITFTDGTTELGTGTLNASGVATYTTSSLISGPPGTPGQPHPITAEYGGEGGFVGSTSQTVNQVVNQATTTVTLVSSLNPSTYGDSLVITATV
;
A
#
# COMPACT_ATOMS: atom_id res chain seq x y z
N ALA A 1 -43.01 -33.87 -8.21
CA ALA A 1 -41.84 -34.46 -8.90
C ALA A 1 -40.58 -34.16 -8.10
N VAL A 2 -39.60 -35.06 -8.14
CA VAL A 2 -38.32 -34.94 -7.44
C VAL A 2 -37.19 -34.94 -8.47
N LEU A 3 -36.25 -34.01 -8.35
CA LEU A 3 -35.03 -33.92 -9.14
C LEU A 3 -33.81 -33.99 -8.22
N THR A 4 -32.81 -34.77 -8.60
CA THR A 4 -31.51 -34.81 -7.91
C THR A 4 -30.40 -34.70 -8.93
N ILE A 5 -29.50 -33.73 -8.73
CA ILE A 5 -28.32 -33.48 -9.54
C ILE A 5 -27.11 -33.61 -8.62
N ARG A 6 -26.19 -34.53 -8.94
CA ARG A 6 -25.04 -34.90 -8.12
C ARG A 6 -23.81 -35.02 -8.99
N GLY A 7 -22.69 -34.42 -8.56
CA GLY A 7 -21.40 -34.58 -9.24
C GLY A 7 -21.48 -34.23 -10.73
N SER A 8 -22.25 -33.21 -11.10
CA SER A 8 -22.63 -32.95 -12.50
C SER A 8 -22.26 -31.54 -12.94
N THR A 9 -21.91 -31.41 -14.21
CA THR A 9 -21.71 -30.13 -14.89
C THR A 9 -22.90 -29.85 -15.80
N VAL A 10 -23.62 -28.77 -15.55
CA VAL A 10 -24.72 -28.31 -16.40
C VAL A 10 -24.29 -26.99 -17.04
N THR A 11 -24.08 -26.99 -18.35
CA THR A 11 -23.50 -25.82 -19.04
C THR A 11 -24.25 -25.44 -20.31
N SER A 12 -24.21 -24.14 -20.63
CA SER A 12 -24.61 -23.58 -21.92
C SER A 12 -26.08 -23.79 -22.30
N ASN A 13 -26.96 -23.99 -21.33
CA ASN A 13 -28.41 -24.06 -21.57
C ASN A 13 -29.02 -22.65 -21.61
N THR A 14 -30.04 -22.45 -22.45
CA THR A 14 -30.70 -21.14 -22.60
C THR A 14 -32.22 -21.26 -22.59
N ALA A 15 -32.87 -20.53 -21.68
CA ALA A 15 -34.32 -20.35 -21.63
C ALA A 15 -34.69 -18.91 -22.06
N VAL A 16 -34.94 -18.71 -23.36
CA VAL A 16 -35.08 -17.38 -23.99
C VAL A 16 -36.31 -16.59 -23.51
N ALA A 17 -37.40 -17.27 -23.15
CA ALA A 17 -38.67 -16.65 -22.77
C ALA A 17 -39.18 -17.11 -21.39
N SER A 18 -38.33 -17.77 -20.59
CA SER A 18 -38.75 -18.40 -19.34
C SER A 18 -37.69 -18.23 -18.23
N SER A 19 -37.91 -18.94 -17.13
CA SER A 19 -37.04 -18.96 -15.96
C SER A 19 -36.33 -20.29 -15.83
N GLY A 20 -35.23 -20.34 -15.09
CA GLY A 20 -34.50 -21.58 -14.82
C GLY A 20 -33.73 -22.05 -16.04
N GLY A 21 -32.63 -21.36 -16.37
CA GLY A 21 -31.80 -21.67 -17.55
C GLY A 21 -31.32 -23.12 -17.57
N SER A 22 -31.17 -23.73 -16.39
CA SER A 22 -30.94 -25.16 -16.22
C SER A 22 -32.09 -25.88 -15.51
N VAL A 23 -32.60 -25.30 -14.42
CA VAL A 23 -33.62 -25.95 -13.56
C VAL A 23 -34.79 -25.01 -13.31
N TYR A 24 -35.99 -25.46 -13.65
CA TYR A 24 -37.25 -24.80 -13.32
C TYR A 24 -38.08 -25.70 -12.39
N ASN A 25 -38.05 -25.42 -11.09
CA ASN A 25 -38.56 -26.31 -10.05
C ASN A 25 -39.86 -25.80 -9.38
N TRP A 26 -40.92 -26.61 -9.41
CA TRP A 26 -42.15 -26.43 -8.61
C TRP A 26 -42.37 -27.57 -7.60
N GLY A 27 -41.48 -28.58 -7.59
CA GLY A 27 -41.52 -29.73 -6.69
C GLY A 27 -40.36 -29.68 -5.70
N THR A 28 -39.59 -30.76 -5.63
CA THR A 28 -38.38 -30.84 -4.80
C THR A 28 -37.15 -31.03 -5.69
N ALA A 29 -36.15 -30.18 -5.54
CA ALA A 29 -34.86 -30.29 -6.23
C ALA A 29 -33.71 -30.34 -5.22
N THR A 30 -32.77 -31.26 -5.43
CA THR A 30 -31.52 -31.37 -4.66
C THR A 30 -30.34 -31.27 -5.61
N VAL A 31 -29.39 -30.40 -5.28
CA VAL A 31 -28.17 -30.14 -6.04
C VAL A 31 -26.97 -30.28 -5.10
N GLU A 32 -26.09 -31.21 -5.41
CA GLU A 32 -24.95 -31.57 -4.56
C GLU A 32 -23.68 -31.71 -5.41
N ASN A 33 -22.57 -31.13 -4.97
CA ASN A 33 -21.27 -31.26 -5.67
C ASN A 33 -21.37 -30.97 -7.18
N SER A 34 -22.15 -29.97 -7.58
CA SER A 34 -22.50 -29.74 -8.99
C SER A 34 -22.12 -28.34 -9.45
N THR A 35 -21.76 -28.21 -10.73
CA THR A 35 -21.30 -26.96 -11.35
C THR A 35 -22.28 -26.54 -12.43
N PHE A 36 -22.84 -25.34 -12.29
CA PHE A 36 -23.69 -24.71 -13.29
C PHE A 36 -22.95 -23.52 -13.87
N VAL A 37 -22.63 -23.55 -15.16
CA VAL A 37 -21.81 -22.50 -15.81
C VAL A 37 -22.35 -22.13 -17.19
N ALA A 38 -22.26 -20.84 -17.56
CA ALA A 38 -22.74 -20.33 -18.85
C ALA A 38 -24.22 -20.62 -19.22
N ASN A 39 -25.09 -20.97 -18.28
CA ASN A 39 -26.53 -21.10 -18.49
C ASN A 39 -27.24 -19.75 -18.38
N ARG A 40 -28.33 -19.58 -19.15
CA ARG A 40 -28.97 -18.29 -19.40
C ARG A 40 -30.48 -18.38 -19.29
N ALA A 41 -31.08 -17.44 -18.57
CA ALA A 41 -32.53 -17.20 -18.50
C ALA A 41 -32.80 -15.77 -18.02
N ASN A 42 -34.06 -15.33 -18.12
CA ASN A 42 -34.48 -14.02 -17.61
C ASN A 42 -34.59 -13.99 -16.07
N SER A 43 -34.99 -15.11 -15.45
CA SER A 43 -35.04 -15.28 -14.00
C SER A 43 -34.44 -16.64 -13.62
N GLY A 44 -33.45 -16.67 -12.74
CA GLY A 44 -32.76 -17.91 -12.41
C GLY A 44 -31.96 -18.44 -13.59
N SER A 45 -30.90 -17.74 -13.99
CA SER A 45 -29.95 -18.13 -15.04
C SER A 45 -29.44 -19.56 -14.85
N ALA A 46 -29.24 -20.01 -13.60
CA ALA A 46 -29.11 -21.42 -13.26
C ALA A 46 -30.46 -22.03 -12.90
N ILE A 47 -31.03 -21.56 -11.78
CA ILE A 47 -32.11 -22.24 -11.09
C ILE A 47 -33.20 -21.24 -10.75
N TYR A 48 -34.42 -21.54 -11.17
CA TYR A 48 -35.63 -20.95 -10.63
C TYR A 48 -36.35 -22.01 -9.79
N SER A 49 -36.70 -21.68 -8.55
CA SER A 49 -37.43 -22.59 -7.68
C SER A 49 -38.62 -21.91 -7.00
N GLY A 50 -39.83 -22.32 -7.38
CA GLY A 50 -41.06 -22.09 -6.61
C GLY A 50 -41.38 -23.21 -5.62
N GLY A 51 -40.70 -24.35 -5.74
CA GLY A 51 -40.78 -25.47 -4.78
C GLY A 51 -39.63 -25.49 -3.77
N ALA A 52 -39.40 -26.64 -3.14
CA ALA A 52 -38.27 -26.84 -2.22
C ALA A 52 -36.97 -27.09 -3.00
N LEU A 53 -35.92 -26.34 -2.68
CA LEU A 53 -34.59 -26.45 -3.28
C LEU A 53 -33.53 -26.63 -2.20
N THR A 54 -32.74 -27.70 -2.29
CA THR A 54 -31.53 -27.89 -1.49
C THR A 54 -30.32 -27.78 -2.40
N VAL A 55 -29.36 -26.92 -2.05
CA VAL A 55 -28.08 -26.77 -2.76
C VAL A 55 -26.97 -26.87 -1.74
N THR A 56 -26.11 -27.89 -1.89
CA THR A 56 -24.99 -28.15 -0.99
C THR A 56 -23.70 -28.30 -1.79
N ASN A 57 -22.61 -27.67 -1.34
CA ASN A 57 -21.29 -27.80 -1.96
C ASN A 57 -21.33 -27.67 -3.49
N SER A 58 -21.99 -26.64 -4.02
CA SER A 58 -22.19 -26.49 -5.46
C SER A 58 -21.78 -25.11 -5.95
N THR A 59 -21.36 -25.03 -7.21
CA THR A 59 -20.86 -23.79 -7.83
C THR A 59 -21.79 -23.34 -8.95
N ILE A 60 -22.28 -22.11 -8.87
CA ILE A 60 -23.11 -21.48 -9.90
C ILE A 60 -22.34 -20.26 -10.45
N ALA A 61 -21.78 -20.42 -11.64
CA ALA A 61 -20.99 -19.42 -12.36
C ALA A 61 -21.64 -19.06 -13.72
N ASN A 62 -22.94 -18.74 -13.69
CA ASN A 62 -23.77 -18.53 -14.88
C ASN A 62 -23.97 -17.05 -15.18
N SER A 63 -24.10 -16.65 -16.45
CA SER A 63 -24.47 -15.27 -16.77
C SER A 63 -25.93 -15.19 -17.21
N GLY A 64 -26.72 -14.29 -16.62
CA GLY A 64 -28.08 -14.04 -17.08
C GLY A 64 -28.15 -13.37 -18.44
N MET A 65 -29.28 -13.53 -19.15
CA MET A 65 -29.69 -12.53 -20.15
C MET A 65 -30.20 -11.34 -19.33
N THR A 66 -29.56 -10.16 -19.42
CA THR A 66 -29.93 -8.89 -18.77
C THR A 66 -30.86 -9.02 -17.55
N GLY A 67 -30.28 -9.11 -16.34
CA GLY A 67 -31.03 -9.22 -15.08
C GLY A 67 -31.26 -10.65 -14.56
N GLY A 68 -30.80 -11.68 -15.28
CA GLY A 68 -30.91 -13.07 -14.86
C GLY A 68 -29.99 -13.46 -13.70
N ASN A 69 -30.58 -13.74 -12.54
CA ASN A 69 -29.87 -14.10 -11.31
C ASN A 69 -29.43 -15.56 -11.30
N GLY A 70 -28.35 -15.91 -10.61
CA GLY A 70 -27.89 -17.30 -10.48
C GLY A 70 -28.99 -18.21 -9.95
N ILE A 71 -29.57 -17.82 -8.81
CA ILE A 71 -30.76 -18.45 -8.23
C ILE A 71 -31.89 -17.43 -8.10
N TYR A 72 -33.10 -17.82 -8.51
CA TYR A 72 -34.34 -17.13 -8.15
C TYR A 72 -35.20 -18.06 -7.29
N ASN A 73 -35.44 -17.67 -6.05
CA ASN A 73 -36.30 -18.41 -5.12
C ASN A 73 -37.65 -17.72 -4.93
N SER A 74 -38.74 -18.44 -5.16
CA SER A 74 -40.11 -18.11 -4.74
C SER A 74 -40.73 -19.18 -3.82
N GLY A 75 -39.97 -20.23 -3.49
CA GLY A 75 -40.34 -21.31 -2.57
C GLY A 75 -39.45 -21.35 -1.32
N THR A 76 -38.98 -22.54 -0.95
CA THR A 76 -38.11 -22.75 0.23
C THR A 76 -36.72 -23.23 -0.20
N VAL A 77 -35.68 -22.53 0.24
CA VAL A 77 -34.28 -22.86 -0.06
C VAL A 77 -33.50 -23.29 1.19
N TYR A 78 -32.69 -24.32 1.02
CA TYR A 78 -31.62 -24.71 1.92
C TYR A 78 -30.30 -24.61 1.17
N LEU A 79 -29.55 -23.53 1.38
CA LEU A 79 -28.27 -23.26 0.71
C LEU A 79 -27.14 -23.47 1.73
N ARG A 80 -26.18 -24.36 1.41
CA ARG A 80 -25.06 -24.69 2.29
C ARG A 80 -23.76 -24.83 1.52
N ASN A 81 -22.66 -24.27 2.04
CA ASN A 81 -21.31 -24.42 1.49
C ASN A 81 -21.24 -24.22 -0.03
N SER A 82 -22.07 -23.34 -0.58
CA SER A 82 -22.27 -23.19 -2.02
C SER A 82 -21.90 -21.79 -2.49
N LEU A 83 -21.47 -21.73 -3.75
CA LEU A 83 -20.89 -20.56 -4.37
C LEU A 83 -21.80 -20.07 -5.51
N ILE A 84 -22.13 -18.79 -5.52
CA ILE A 84 -22.89 -18.14 -6.60
C ILE A 84 -22.13 -16.90 -7.06
N ALA A 85 -21.71 -16.86 -8.32
CA ALA A 85 -20.95 -15.76 -8.92
C ALA A 85 -21.25 -15.66 -10.41
N THR A 86 -22.20 -14.82 -10.79
CA THR A 86 -22.77 -14.81 -12.15
C THR A 86 -22.08 -13.87 -13.13
N GLY A 87 -21.25 -12.96 -12.59
CA GLY A 87 -20.41 -12.04 -13.35
C GLY A 87 -21.17 -10.88 -14.00
N ASN A 88 -22.51 -10.91 -14.04
CA ASN A 88 -23.37 -9.83 -14.53
C ASN A 88 -24.77 -9.94 -13.88
N GLY A 89 -25.20 -8.91 -13.14
CA GLY A 89 -26.52 -8.86 -12.50
C GLY A 89 -26.49 -9.25 -11.02
N VAL A 90 -27.66 -9.45 -10.42
CA VAL A 90 -27.80 -9.91 -9.02
C VAL A 90 -27.54 -11.41 -8.97
N GLU A 91 -26.72 -11.90 -8.05
CA GLU A 91 -26.39 -13.33 -7.98
C GLU A 91 -27.57 -14.17 -7.46
N CYS A 92 -28.32 -13.65 -6.50
CA CYS A 92 -29.41 -14.38 -5.86
C CYS A 92 -30.60 -13.47 -5.53
N ILE A 93 -31.80 -13.89 -5.96
CA ILE A 93 -33.06 -13.25 -5.55
C ILE A 93 -33.86 -14.19 -4.68
N ASN A 94 -34.33 -13.67 -3.55
CA ASN A 94 -35.23 -14.36 -2.65
C ASN A 94 -36.58 -13.63 -2.52
N ALA A 95 -37.61 -14.16 -3.16
CA ALA A 95 -39.01 -13.82 -2.93
C ALA A 95 -39.74 -14.84 -2.02
N GLY A 96 -39.06 -15.93 -1.65
CA GLY A 96 -39.56 -16.98 -0.76
C GLY A 96 -38.82 -17.01 0.59
N THR A 97 -38.59 -18.22 1.10
CA THR A 97 -37.93 -18.45 2.40
C THR A 97 -36.57 -19.12 2.23
N PHE A 98 -35.54 -18.60 2.91
CA PHE A 98 -34.31 -19.35 3.18
C PHE A 98 -34.44 -20.06 4.52
N ALA A 99 -34.71 -21.36 4.49
CA ALA A 99 -34.80 -22.18 5.69
C ALA A 99 -33.40 -22.58 6.23
N ALA A 100 -32.37 -22.55 5.37
CA ALA A 100 -30.97 -22.58 5.78
C ALA A 100 -30.12 -21.77 4.80
N ASN A 101 -29.15 -21.04 5.34
CA ASN A 101 -28.15 -20.29 4.58
C ASN A 101 -26.83 -20.33 5.35
N ILE A 102 -26.03 -21.38 5.13
CA ILE A 102 -24.86 -21.71 5.95
C ILE A 102 -23.59 -21.64 5.09
N ASN A 103 -22.64 -20.81 5.48
CA ASN A 103 -21.30 -20.71 4.88
C ASN A 103 -21.30 -20.69 3.35
N ASN A 104 -22.16 -19.86 2.78
CA ASN A 104 -22.21 -19.64 1.33
C ASN A 104 -21.40 -18.41 0.94
N LEU A 105 -20.92 -18.43 -0.30
CA LEU A 105 -20.35 -17.25 -0.95
C LEU A 105 -21.26 -16.81 -2.08
N VAL A 106 -21.78 -15.59 -1.98
CA VAL A 106 -22.56 -14.94 -3.04
C VAL A 106 -21.84 -13.66 -3.42
N ALA A 107 -21.37 -13.56 -4.67
CA ALA A 107 -20.35 -12.58 -5.05
C ALA A 107 -20.76 -11.11 -4.81
N ASP A 108 -22.03 -10.74 -5.04
CA ASP A 108 -22.56 -9.41 -4.72
C ASP A 108 -23.09 -9.24 -3.28
N GLY A 109 -23.05 -10.31 -2.47
CA GLY A 109 -23.58 -10.34 -1.11
C GLY A 109 -25.10 -10.46 -1.00
N THR A 110 -25.82 -10.70 -2.09
CA THR A 110 -27.26 -10.93 -2.07
C THR A 110 -27.64 -12.23 -1.36
N CYS A 111 -28.93 -12.34 -1.02
CA CYS A 111 -29.46 -13.42 -0.19
C CYS A 111 -28.77 -13.57 1.18
N SER A 112 -28.05 -12.54 1.67
CA SER A 112 -27.40 -12.51 2.98
C SER A 112 -26.44 -13.68 3.21
N ALA A 113 -25.65 -14.03 2.19
CA ALA A 113 -24.61 -15.05 2.33
C ALA A 113 -23.53 -14.63 3.34
N ALA A 114 -22.86 -15.60 3.94
CA ALA A 114 -21.83 -15.36 4.94
C ALA A 114 -20.60 -14.63 4.35
N LEU A 115 -20.29 -14.90 3.07
CA LEU A 115 -19.17 -14.31 2.35
C LEU A 115 -19.65 -13.67 1.04
N SER A 116 -18.93 -12.63 0.61
CA SER A 116 -19.12 -11.95 -0.66
C SER A 116 -17.78 -11.55 -1.28
N GLY A 117 -17.81 -11.05 -2.51
CA GLY A 117 -16.64 -10.70 -3.30
C GLY A 117 -16.29 -11.73 -4.36
N ASN A 118 -15.26 -11.43 -5.15
CA ASN A 118 -14.84 -12.28 -6.26
C ASN A 118 -14.31 -13.63 -5.74
N PRO A 119 -14.93 -14.77 -6.12
CA PRO A 119 -14.49 -16.10 -5.69
C PRO A 119 -13.16 -16.57 -6.29
N LEU A 120 -12.61 -15.86 -7.28
CA LEU A 120 -11.41 -16.27 -8.03
C LEU A 120 -11.56 -17.69 -8.59
N LEU A 121 -12.59 -17.91 -9.41
CA LEU A 121 -12.77 -19.17 -10.13
C LEU A 121 -11.82 -19.26 -11.33
N GLY A 122 -11.25 -20.43 -11.54
CA GLY A 122 -10.58 -20.79 -12.78
C GLY A 122 -11.57 -21.15 -13.89
N PRO A 123 -11.09 -21.34 -15.12
CA PRO A 123 -11.94 -21.73 -16.24
C PRO A 123 -12.51 -23.14 -16.04
N LEU A 124 -13.68 -23.41 -16.64
CA LEU A 124 -14.25 -24.75 -16.72
C LEU A 124 -13.28 -25.68 -17.46
N GLY A 125 -12.99 -26.85 -16.89
CA GLY A 125 -12.07 -27.82 -17.50
C GLY A 125 -11.96 -29.13 -16.72
N ASP A 126 -11.09 -30.02 -17.19
CA ASP A 126 -10.83 -31.33 -16.59
C ASP A 126 -9.71 -31.23 -15.55
N TYR A 127 -10.07 -31.42 -14.27
CA TYR A 127 -9.16 -31.24 -13.13
C TYR A 127 -9.08 -32.48 -12.22
N GLY A 128 -9.24 -33.66 -12.81
CA GLY A 128 -8.99 -34.96 -12.16
C GLY A 128 -10.23 -35.81 -11.81
N GLY A 129 -11.43 -35.42 -12.25
CA GLY A 129 -12.66 -36.20 -12.06
C GLY A 129 -13.42 -36.48 -13.36
N ASP A 130 -14.59 -37.12 -13.24
CA ASP A 130 -15.41 -37.56 -14.39
C ASP A 130 -16.18 -36.41 -15.07
N THR A 131 -16.25 -35.23 -14.46
CA THR A 131 -16.92 -34.05 -15.01
C THR A 131 -16.04 -32.81 -14.95
N GLN A 132 -16.30 -31.87 -15.87
CA GLN A 132 -15.60 -30.60 -15.90
C GLN A 132 -15.98 -29.74 -14.70
N THR A 133 -15.00 -29.23 -13.98
CA THR A 133 -15.20 -28.41 -12.78
C THR A 133 -14.64 -27.00 -12.99
N MET A 134 -15.03 -26.08 -12.10
CA MET A 134 -14.38 -24.77 -12.00
C MET A 134 -13.55 -24.75 -10.71
N PRO A 135 -12.21 -24.69 -10.80
CA PRO A 135 -11.33 -24.78 -9.66
C PRO A 135 -11.30 -23.45 -8.91
N LEU A 136 -11.01 -23.49 -7.62
CA LEU A 136 -10.70 -22.29 -6.83
C LEU A 136 -9.23 -21.93 -7.08
N LEU A 137 -8.97 -20.67 -7.44
CA LEU A 137 -7.60 -20.19 -7.66
C LEU A 137 -6.96 -19.77 -6.33
N PRO A 138 -5.61 -19.70 -6.25
CA PRO A 138 -4.92 -19.22 -5.06
C PRO A 138 -5.47 -17.88 -4.57
N GLY A 139 -5.67 -17.73 -3.27
CA GLY A 139 -6.23 -16.50 -2.68
C GLY A 139 -7.75 -16.39 -2.75
N SER A 140 -8.45 -17.42 -3.22
CA SER A 140 -9.91 -17.44 -3.23
C SER A 140 -10.46 -17.33 -1.79
N PRO A 141 -11.46 -16.48 -1.54
CA PRO A 141 -12.17 -16.42 -0.26
C PRO A 141 -13.03 -17.68 0.02
N ALA A 142 -13.19 -18.58 -0.96
CA ALA A 142 -13.95 -19.82 -0.81
C ALA A 142 -13.10 -20.99 -0.29
N ILE A 143 -11.76 -20.86 -0.30
CA ILE A 143 -10.87 -21.91 0.20
C ILE A 143 -10.89 -21.93 1.73
N ASP A 144 -11.04 -23.12 2.31
CA ASP A 144 -11.13 -23.40 3.76
C ASP A 144 -12.27 -22.64 4.49
N ALA A 145 -13.32 -22.25 3.77
CA ALA A 145 -14.35 -21.34 4.27
C ALA A 145 -15.71 -21.99 4.57
N GLY A 146 -15.88 -23.27 4.25
CA GLY A 146 -17.11 -24.02 4.45
C GLY A 146 -17.37 -24.38 5.92
N ASP A 147 -18.61 -24.76 6.21
CA ASP A 147 -19.02 -25.35 7.48
C ASP A 147 -18.82 -26.87 7.47
N GLY A 148 -17.83 -27.34 8.23
CA GLY A 148 -17.48 -28.76 8.38
C GLY A 148 -18.64 -29.68 8.76
N ALA A 149 -19.65 -29.18 9.49
CA ALA A 149 -20.79 -29.97 9.91
C ALA A 149 -21.77 -30.30 8.77
N THR A 150 -21.74 -29.53 7.68
CA THR A 150 -22.64 -29.67 6.54
C THR A 150 -21.93 -30.01 5.23
N CYS A 151 -20.60 -30.14 5.24
CA CYS A 151 -19.82 -30.55 4.07
C CYS A 151 -20.14 -32.00 3.65
N LEU A 152 -20.24 -32.21 2.34
CA LEU A 152 -20.13 -33.54 1.76
C LEU A 152 -18.67 -34.04 1.86
N THR A 153 -18.48 -35.37 1.92
CA THR A 153 -17.15 -35.98 2.15
C THR A 153 -16.19 -35.86 0.98
N THR A 154 -16.71 -35.63 -0.22
CA THR A 154 -15.95 -35.44 -1.46
C THR A 154 -16.44 -34.21 -2.20
N ASP A 155 -15.66 -33.72 -3.15
CA ASP A 155 -16.06 -32.68 -4.10
C ASP A 155 -16.69 -33.30 -5.38
N GLN A 156 -16.97 -32.49 -6.40
CA GLN A 156 -17.55 -32.97 -7.68
C GLN A 156 -16.71 -34.03 -8.37
N ARG A 157 -15.39 -33.99 -8.21
CA ARG A 157 -14.46 -34.93 -8.84
C ARG A 157 -14.41 -36.26 -8.12
N GLY A 158 -15.06 -36.36 -6.95
CA GLY A 158 -14.92 -37.50 -6.04
C GLY A 158 -13.66 -37.43 -5.19
N ILE A 159 -12.93 -36.31 -5.19
CA ILE A 159 -11.74 -36.12 -4.35
C ILE A 159 -12.19 -35.77 -2.93
N GLY A 160 -11.55 -36.38 -1.94
CA GLY A 160 -11.85 -36.16 -0.53
C GLY A 160 -11.57 -34.71 -0.11
N ARG A 161 -12.47 -34.15 0.71
CA ARG A 161 -12.29 -32.82 1.27
C ARG A 161 -11.23 -32.82 2.36
N VAL A 162 -10.39 -31.79 2.42
CA VAL A 162 -9.20 -31.72 3.27
C VAL A 162 -9.35 -30.56 4.25
N GLY A 163 -9.17 -30.82 5.55
CA GLY A 163 -9.30 -29.75 6.56
C GLY A 163 -10.73 -29.22 6.64
N THR A 164 -10.87 -27.89 6.67
CA THR A 164 -12.17 -27.24 6.55
C THR A 164 -12.56 -27.25 5.07
N CYS A 165 -13.74 -27.76 4.71
CA CYS A 165 -14.06 -27.85 3.29
C CYS A 165 -14.13 -26.47 2.61
N ASP A 166 -13.86 -26.48 1.31
CA ASP A 166 -14.09 -25.33 0.47
C ASP A 166 -15.57 -25.10 0.17
N ILE A 167 -15.94 -23.82 0.02
CA ILE A 167 -17.24 -23.43 -0.49
C ILE A 167 -17.30 -23.70 -1.99
N GLY A 168 -18.31 -24.44 -2.42
CA GLY A 168 -18.58 -24.78 -3.81
C GLY A 168 -18.33 -26.24 -4.16
N ALA A 169 -18.38 -26.53 -5.47
CA ALA A 169 -18.28 -27.87 -6.03
C ALA A 169 -16.86 -28.44 -6.05
N PHE A 170 -15.85 -27.64 -5.74
CA PHE A 170 -14.45 -27.98 -5.88
C PHE A 170 -13.76 -27.88 -4.53
N GLU A 171 -12.83 -28.80 -4.27
CA GLU A 171 -11.91 -28.73 -3.14
C GLU A 171 -10.48 -28.48 -3.65
N SER A 172 -9.87 -27.36 -3.31
CA SER A 172 -8.46 -27.12 -3.58
C SER A 172 -7.60 -28.08 -2.78
N GLN A 173 -6.63 -28.69 -3.46
CA GLN A 173 -5.63 -29.55 -2.82
C GLN A 173 -4.36 -28.78 -2.43
N GLY A 174 -4.40 -27.45 -2.58
CA GLY A 174 -3.38 -26.53 -2.12
C GLY A 174 -2.33 -26.14 -3.15
N PHE A 175 -1.60 -25.09 -2.78
CA PHE A 175 -0.60 -24.43 -3.58
C PHE A 175 0.70 -24.22 -2.79
N SER A 176 1.80 -24.03 -3.50
CA SER A 176 3.10 -23.69 -2.93
C SER A 176 3.55 -22.31 -3.40
N LEU A 177 4.10 -21.55 -2.45
CA LEU A 177 4.73 -20.25 -2.72
C LEU A 177 6.25 -20.41 -2.66
N SER A 178 6.95 -19.84 -3.62
CA SER A 178 8.41 -19.71 -3.57
C SER A 178 8.84 -18.29 -3.88
N LYS A 179 9.85 -17.83 -3.13
CA LYS A 179 10.45 -16.50 -3.29
C LYS A 179 11.08 -16.36 -4.67
N GLY A 180 10.71 -15.31 -5.39
CA GLY A 180 11.38 -14.86 -6.61
C GLY A 180 12.43 -13.80 -6.28
N THR A 181 12.22 -12.59 -6.77
CA THR A 181 13.10 -11.43 -6.67
C THR A 181 12.62 -10.42 -5.63
N GLY A 182 13.47 -9.42 -5.35
CA GLY A 182 13.10 -8.27 -4.53
C GLY A 182 13.30 -8.44 -3.03
N ASP A 183 14.01 -9.47 -2.60
CA ASP A 183 14.39 -9.67 -1.20
C ASP A 183 15.70 -8.95 -0.86
N GLY A 184 15.85 -8.48 0.38
CA GLY A 184 17.08 -7.89 0.90
C GLY A 184 17.43 -6.51 0.33
N GLN A 185 16.46 -5.78 -0.20
CA GLN A 185 16.68 -4.46 -0.81
C GLN A 185 16.24 -3.31 0.10
N SER A 186 16.71 -2.11 -0.23
CA SER A 186 16.39 -0.88 0.47
C SER A 186 15.88 0.19 -0.48
N ALA A 187 15.02 1.08 0.02
CA ALA A 187 14.59 2.27 -0.70
C ALA A 187 14.47 3.45 0.26
N ALA A 188 14.79 4.64 -0.24
CA ALA A 188 14.55 5.87 0.50
C ALA A 188 13.04 6.16 0.53
N TRP A 189 12.56 6.80 1.61
CA TRP A 189 11.15 7.19 1.73
C TRP A 189 10.57 7.76 0.44
N GLY A 190 9.39 7.27 0.04
CA GLY A 190 8.65 7.72 -1.14
C GLY A 190 9.16 7.16 -2.47
N MET A 191 10.32 6.49 -2.47
CA MET A 191 10.87 5.84 -3.67
C MET A 191 10.37 4.40 -3.79
N ALA A 192 10.19 3.95 -5.03
CA ALA A 192 9.94 2.55 -5.32
C ALA A 192 11.16 1.70 -4.99
N PHE A 193 10.91 0.49 -4.52
CA PHE A 193 11.94 -0.53 -4.42
C PHE A 193 12.43 -0.91 -5.83
N ALA A 194 13.76 -0.96 -6.01
CA ALA A 194 14.38 -1.07 -7.33
C ALA A 194 14.02 -2.37 -8.05
N ALA A 195 13.97 -3.48 -7.31
CA ALA A 195 13.52 -4.77 -7.82
C ALA A 195 12.07 -5.03 -7.39
N PRO A 196 11.16 -5.41 -8.30
CA PRO A 196 9.83 -5.88 -7.92
C PRO A 196 9.92 -7.08 -6.98
N ILE A 197 9.03 -7.12 -5.98
CA ILE A 197 8.82 -8.30 -5.14
C ILE A 197 8.05 -9.31 -5.98
N THR A 198 8.64 -10.47 -6.23
CA THR A 198 7.99 -11.51 -7.03
C THR A 198 7.84 -12.81 -6.26
N VAL A 199 6.68 -13.44 -6.43
CA VAL A 199 6.33 -14.73 -5.82
C VAL A 199 5.94 -15.68 -6.93
N ALA A 200 6.63 -16.80 -7.05
CA ALA A 200 6.20 -17.89 -7.90
C ALA A 200 5.19 -18.76 -7.15
N VAL A 201 4.14 -19.17 -7.85
CA VAL A 201 3.02 -19.95 -7.32
C VAL A 201 2.86 -21.19 -8.18
N SER A 202 2.74 -22.35 -7.54
CA SER A 202 2.58 -23.64 -8.21
C SER A 202 1.57 -24.52 -7.47
N SER A 203 1.04 -25.51 -8.18
CA SER A 203 0.30 -26.63 -7.60
C SER A 203 1.01 -27.93 -7.94
N ALA A 204 0.99 -28.89 -7.02
CA ALA A 204 1.41 -30.27 -7.31
C ALA A 204 0.35 -31.06 -8.09
N TYR A 205 -0.85 -30.49 -8.23
CA TYR A 205 -2.01 -31.08 -8.89
C TYR A 205 -2.31 -30.33 -10.19
N THR A 206 -3.34 -30.76 -10.91
CA THR A 206 -3.79 -30.11 -12.15
C THR A 206 -4.53 -28.78 -11.90
N GLU A 207 -4.36 -28.14 -10.74
CA GLU A 207 -5.06 -26.91 -10.38
C GLU A 207 -4.37 -25.67 -10.99
N PRO A 208 -5.10 -24.81 -11.71
CA PRO A 208 -4.52 -23.61 -12.30
C PRO A 208 -4.20 -22.56 -11.22
N VAL A 209 -3.12 -21.81 -11.43
CA VAL A 209 -2.71 -20.72 -10.54
C VAL A 209 -2.97 -19.34 -11.14
N ASN A 210 -3.01 -19.23 -12.47
CA ASN A 210 -3.20 -17.95 -13.17
C ASN A 210 -4.59 -17.38 -12.92
N GLY A 211 -4.67 -16.09 -12.61
CA GLY A 211 -5.90 -15.41 -12.20
C GLY A 211 -6.13 -15.42 -10.69
N GLY A 212 -5.41 -16.26 -9.93
CA GLY A 212 -5.38 -16.20 -8.47
C GLY A 212 -4.70 -14.93 -7.97
N ARG A 213 -4.67 -14.74 -6.66
CA ARG A 213 -4.14 -13.55 -6.00
C ARG A 213 -3.18 -13.90 -4.87
N VAL A 214 -2.08 -13.14 -4.82
CA VAL A 214 -1.18 -13.10 -3.66
C VAL A 214 -1.38 -11.76 -2.96
N THR A 215 -1.52 -11.82 -1.64
CA THR A 215 -1.56 -10.65 -0.76
C THR A 215 -0.18 -10.43 -0.15
N TYR A 216 0.28 -9.19 -0.19
CA TYR A 216 1.53 -8.72 0.40
C TYR A 216 1.17 -7.80 1.55
N ALA A 217 1.70 -8.06 2.74
CA ALA A 217 1.44 -7.26 3.94
C ALA A 217 2.76 -6.92 4.64
N GLY A 218 3.05 -5.63 4.77
CA GLY A 218 4.07 -5.12 5.67
C GLY A 218 3.52 -4.86 7.08
N PRO A 219 4.36 -4.41 8.04
CA PRO A 219 3.91 -4.01 9.36
C PRO A 219 2.90 -2.85 9.32
N LEU A 220 1.92 -2.87 10.23
CA LEU A 220 0.90 -1.82 10.35
C LEU A 220 1.44 -0.52 11.00
N SER A 221 2.61 -0.57 11.64
CA SER A 221 3.27 0.56 12.27
C SER A 221 4.79 0.50 12.04
N GLY A 222 5.45 1.65 12.12
CA GLY A 222 6.88 1.75 11.83
C GLY A 222 7.22 1.61 10.35
N ALA A 223 8.43 1.13 10.06
CA ALA A 223 8.90 0.91 8.69
C ALA A 223 8.04 -0.14 7.99
N SER A 224 7.53 0.21 6.82
CA SER A 224 6.63 -0.64 6.02
C SER A 224 6.62 -0.21 4.55
N THR A 225 5.98 -1.01 3.71
CA THR A 225 5.68 -0.61 2.34
C THR A 225 4.56 0.43 2.31
N ALA A 226 4.52 1.22 1.24
CA ALA A 226 3.37 2.02 0.84
C ALA A 226 2.89 1.50 -0.54
N PRO A 227 1.66 0.95 -0.64
CA PRO A 227 0.72 0.67 0.45
C PRO A 227 1.22 -0.42 1.42
N VAL A 228 0.71 -0.41 2.66
CA VAL A 228 1.05 -1.43 3.69
C VAL A 228 0.56 -2.81 3.27
N THR A 229 -0.64 -2.87 2.70
CA THR A 229 -1.22 -4.08 2.11
C THR A 229 -1.42 -3.87 0.62
N GLY A 230 -0.94 -4.81 -0.19
CA GLY A 230 -1.16 -4.85 -1.63
C GLY A 230 -1.58 -6.24 -2.07
N THR A 231 -2.25 -6.35 -3.21
CA THR A 231 -2.54 -7.65 -3.83
C THR A 231 -2.12 -7.65 -5.28
N ALA A 232 -1.58 -8.76 -5.76
CA ALA A 232 -1.20 -8.94 -7.15
C ALA A 232 -1.85 -10.19 -7.73
N THR A 233 -2.34 -10.07 -8.96
CA THR A 233 -2.87 -11.20 -9.74
C THR A 233 -1.72 -12.06 -10.26
N ILE A 234 -1.89 -13.37 -10.18
CA ILE A 234 -0.93 -14.34 -10.70
C ILE A 234 -1.07 -14.43 -12.21
N ALA A 235 0.03 -14.22 -12.93
CA ALA A 235 0.13 -14.40 -14.37
C ALA A 235 1.42 -15.15 -14.71
N GLY A 236 1.34 -16.16 -15.58
CA GLY A 236 2.48 -17.01 -15.92
C GLY A 236 3.07 -17.74 -14.70
N GLY A 237 2.25 -18.04 -13.69
CA GLY A 237 2.70 -18.67 -12.44
C GLY A 237 3.42 -17.73 -11.47
N ALA A 238 3.41 -16.41 -11.69
CA ALA A 238 4.03 -15.44 -10.78
C ALA A 238 3.11 -14.27 -10.45
N ALA A 239 3.21 -13.77 -9.22
CA ALA A 239 2.60 -12.52 -8.77
C ALA A 239 3.69 -11.47 -8.54
N ILE A 240 3.42 -10.21 -8.91
CA ILE A 240 4.41 -9.12 -8.87
C ILE A 240 3.85 -7.94 -8.07
N PHE A 241 4.60 -7.47 -7.08
CA PHE A 241 4.26 -6.31 -6.26
C PHE A 241 5.40 -5.29 -6.27
N THR A 242 5.08 -4.02 -6.55
CA THR A 242 6.04 -2.91 -6.67
C THR A 242 5.71 -1.79 -5.67
N PRO A 243 5.97 -1.99 -4.37
CA PRO A 243 5.70 -0.98 -3.35
C PRO A 243 6.71 0.16 -3.38
N THR A 244 6.38 1.26 -2.70
CA THR A 244 7.35 2.28 -2.28
C THR A 244 7.68 2.16 -0.79
N ALA A 245 8.77 2.76 -0.35
CA ALA A 245 9.09 2.89 1.08
C ALA A 245 8.20 3.95 1.75
N ASN A 246 7.65 3.66 2.93
CA ASN A 246 6.99 4.68 3.76
C ASN A 246 8.02 5.62 4.44
N SER A 247 7.54 6.59 5.22
CA SER A 247 8.38 7.62 5.86
C SER A 247 9.15 7.15 7.11
N ALA A 248 8.86 5.95 7.61
CA ALA A 248 9.56 5.41 8.76
C ALA A 248 10.76 4.60 8.30
N ALA A 249 11.95 5.01 8.74
CA ALA A 249 13.20 4.29 8.47
C ALA A 249 13.31 3.03 9.35
N GLY A 250 13.95 1.99 8.81
CA GLY A 250 14.19 0.73 9.51
C GLY A 250 13.98 -0.49 8.63
N SER A 251 14.43 -1.64 9.13
CA SER A 251 14.24 -2.94 8.48
C SER A 251 12.92 -3.58 8.92
N TYR A 252 12.28 -4.29 8.01
CA TYR A 252 11.01 -4.97 8.24
C TYR A 252 10.83 -6.13 7.26
N ASN A 253 9.82 -6.97 7.52
CA ASN A 253 9.44 -8.06 6.63
C ASN A 253 8.10 -7.76 5.97
N VAL A 254 8.00 -8.04 4.67
CA VAL A 254 6.74 -8.15 3.93
C VAL A 254 6.37 -9.61 3.83
N THR A 255 5.21 -9.98 4.35
CA THR A 255 4.66 -11.33 4.22
C THR A 255 3.84 -11.41 2.95
N ALA A 256 4.15 -12.38 2.08
CA ALA A 256 3.34 -12.76 0.94
C ALA A 256 2.58 -14.05 1.26
N SER A 257 1.26 -14.03 1.07
CA SER A 257 0.35 -15.14 1.35
C SER A 257 -0.79 -15.22 0.34
N ALA A 258 -1.37 -16.42 0.21
CA ALA A 258 -2.59 -16.66 -0.55
C ALA A 258 -3.38 -17.78 0.14
N ALA A 259 -4.71 -17.65 0.23
CA ALA A 259 -5.56 -18.75 0.69
C ALA A 259 -5.31 -20.00 -0.17
N GLY A 260 -5.27 -21.17 0.47
CA GLY A 260 -4.87 -22.44 -0.14
C GLY A 260 -3.36 -22.61 -0.35
N ALA A 261 -2.52 -21.59 -0.12
CA ALA A 261 -1.08 -21.68 -0.30
C ALA A 261 -0.33 -21.75 1.04
N SER A 262 0.62 -22.69 1.16
CA SER A 262 1.40 -22.88 2.39
C SER A 262 2.85 -23.32 2.11
N PRO A 263 3.84 -22.85 2.89
CA PRO A 263 3.75 -21.78 3.89
C PRO A 263 3.67 -20.38 3.22
N ALA A 264 3.26 -19.37 3.99
CA ALA A 264 3.50 -17.99 3.60
C ALA A 264 5.02 -17.70 3.56
N ILE A 265 5.44 -16.74 2.74
CA ILE A 265 6.86 -16.40 2.58
C ILE A 265 7.10 -14.93 2.94
N THR A 266 8.31 -14.62 3.41
CA THR A 266 8.67 -13.26 3.85
C THR A 266 9.81 -12.68 3.03
N PHE A 267 9.75 -11.38 2.78
CA PHE A 267 10.80 -10.58 2.13
C PHE A 267 11.32 -9.54 3.12
N ALA A 268 12.63 -9.51 3.36
CA ALA A 268 13.28 -8.52 4.17
C ALA A 268 13.53 -7.25 3.35
N LEU A 269 12.99 -6.12 3.78
CA LEU A 269 13.18 -4.81 3.16
C LEU A 269 13.70 -3.81 4.18
N THR A 270 14.27 -2.70 3.70
CA THR A 270 14.69 -1.59 4.57
C THR A 270 14.27 -0.25 3.98
N ASN A 271 13.57 0.56 4.78
CA ASN A 271 13.33 1.96 4.44
C ASN A 271 14.51 2.79 4.95
N THR A 272 15.09 3.62 4.09
CA THR A 272 16.17 4.53 4.47
C THR A 272 15.69 5.98 4.46
N MET A 273 16.38 6.83 5.21
CA MET A 273 16.19 8.27 5.12
C MET A 273 16.68 8.79 3.76
N ARG A 274 16.13 9.93 3.32
CA ARG A 274 16.54 10.64 2.10
C ARG A 274 17.73 11.54 2.40
N ALA A 275 18.68 11.63 1.47
CA ALA A 275 19.79 12.56 1.60
C ALA A 275 19.33 14.00 1.34
N SER A 276 19.82 14.94 2.16
CA SER A 276 19.61 16.37 1.97
C SER A 276 20.94 17.08 1.63
N ALA A 277 20.84 18.28 1.05
CA ALA A 277 21.98 19.15 0.79
C ALA A 277 21.67 20.57 1.29
N THR A 278 22.57 21.14 2.08
CA THR A 278 22.45 22.51 2.60
C THR A 278 23.40 23.44 1.86
N THR A 279 22.92 24.59 1.40
CA THR A 279 23.74 25.70 0.90
C THR A 279 23.56 26.92 1.80
N LEU A 280 24.60 27.75 1.90
CA LEU A 280 24.61 28.95 2.73
C LEU A 280 25.06 30.16 1.91
N ALA A 281 24.35 31.27 2.05
CA ALA A 281 24.72 32.56 1.49
C ALA A 281 24.71 33.65 2.57
N SER A 282 25.60 34.63 2.44
CA SER A 282 25.60 35.86 3.25
C SER A 282 25.08 37.03 2.42
N SER A 283 24.26 37.90 3.02
CA SER A 283 23.75 39.10 2.35
C SER A 283 24.82 40.16 2.10
N ALA A 284 25.93 40.13 2.84
CA ALA A 284 27.04 41.08 2.70
C ALA A 284 28.36 40.45 3.18
N ASN A 285 29.30 40.22 2.27
CA ASN A 285 30.65 39.72 2.59
C ASN A 285 31.70 40.33 1.64
N PRO A 286 32.61 41.21 2.11
CA PRO A 286 32.76 41.67 3.49
C PRO A 286 31.60 42.55 4.00
N SER A 287 31.41 42.59 5.33
CA SER A 287 30.54 43.54 6.04
C SER A 287 31.37 44.53 6.86
N VAL A 288 30.73 45.52 7.49
CA VAL A 288 31.35 46.44 8.47
C VAL A 288 30.85 46.13 9.88
N PHE A 289 31.67 46.34 10.91
CA PHE A 289 31.26 46.17 12.31
C PHE A 289 29.94 46.92 12.62
N GLY A 290 28.98 46.22 13.24
CA GLY A 290 27.64 46.74 13.52
C GLY A 290 26.68 46.73 12.33
N GLN A 291 27.14 46.40 11.10
CA GLN A 291 26.25 46.20 9.95
C GLN A 291 25.46 44.90 10.15
N SER A 292 24.14 44.97 9.90
CA SER A 292 23.29 43.79 9.88
C SER A 292 23.63 42.90 8.68
N VAL A 293 23.91 41.62 8.93
CA VAL A 293 24.15 40.58 7.94
C VAL A 293 23.11 39.50 8.11
N THR A 294 22.44 39.12 7.03
CA THR A 294 21.52 37.98 6.99
C THR A 294 22.20 36.81 6.30
N PHE A 295 22.28 35.70 7.02
CA PHE A 295 22.67 34.41 6.48
C PHE A 295 21.42 33.65 6.05
N THR A 296 21.43 33.15 4.82
CA THR A 296 20.33 32.38 4.23
C THR A 296 20.81 30.96 3.95
N ALA A 297 20.25 30.01 4.68
CA ALA A 297 20.41 28.59 4.42
C ALA A 297 19.28 28.10 3.51
N THR A 298 19.61 27.29 2.52
CA THR A 298 18.64 26.57 1.68
C THR A 298 18.95 25.09 1.76
N VAL A 299 17.96 24.28 2.12
CA VAL A 299 18.07 22.82 2.18
C VAL A 299 17.23 22.22 1.07
N THR A 300 17.85 21.36 0.28
CA THR A 300 17.20 20.65 -0.81
C THR A 300 17.24 19.15 -0.59
N ASP A 301 16.22 18.48 -1.12
CA ASP A 301 16.23 17.04 -1.28
C ASP A 301 17.14 16.64 -2.44
N SER A 302 18.10 15.75 -2.19
CA SER A 302 19.09 15.34 -3.19
C SER A 302 18.48 14.60 -4.38
N VAL A 303 17.23 14.14 -4.28
CA VAL A 303 16.48 13.52 -5.39
C VAL A 303 15.34 14.40 -5.93
N GLY A 304 15.27 15.68 -5.52
CA GLY A 304 14.49 16.74 -6.17
C GLY A 304 12.97 16.63 -6.14
N SER A 305 12.37 15.95 -5.16
CA SER A 305 10.94 15.62 -5.15
C SER A 305 10.16 16.10 -3.92
N VAL A 306 10.84 16.45 -2.82
CA VAL A 306 10.19 16.85 -1.55
C VAL A 306 10.99 17.99 -0.91
N VAL A 307 10.31 18.97 -0.30
CA VAL A 307 10.99 20.05 0.44
C VAL A 307 11.29 19.60 1.87
N PRO A 308 12.56 19.61 2.32
CA PRO A 308 12.90 19.30 3.71
C PRO A 308 12.27 20.29 4.70
N MET A 309 11.80 19.77 5.83
CA MET A 309 11.28 20.56 6.94
C MET A 309 12.26 20.53 8.11
N GLY A 310 12.11 21.44 9.07
CA GLY A 310 12.83 21.40 10.33
C GLY A 310 13.67 22.64 10.60
N VAL A 311 14.69 22.51 11.43
CA VAL A 311 15.49 23.62 11.95
C VAL A 311 16.93 23.57 11.44
N ILE A 312 17.47 24.75 11.17
CA ILE A 312 18.88 25.00 10.83
C ILE A 312 19.56 25.69 12.00
N THR A 313 20.73 25.20 12.36
CA THR A 313 21.64 25.85 13.31
C THR A 313 22.74 26.56 12.54
N PHE A 314 22.91 27.86 12.78
CA PHE A 314 23.98 28.67 12.21
C PHE A 314 25.11 28.77 13.24
N THR A 315 26.33 28.49 12.80
CA THR A 315 27.51 28.48 13.67
C THR A 315 28.63 29.34 13.10
N ASP A 316 29.44 29.91 13.99
CA ASP A 316 30.74 30.52 13.70
C ASP A 316 31.82 29.61 14.29
N GLY A 317 32.44 28.79 13.44
CA GLY A 317 33.27 27.68 13.88
C GLY A 317 32.47 26.71 14.74
N THR A 318 32.80 26.62 16.04
CA THR A 318 32.07 25.78 17.01
C THR A 318 31.03 26.55 17.82
N THR A 319 30.92 27.87 17.62
CA THR A 319 30.01 28.73 18.41
C THR A 319 28.67 28.82 17.71
N GLU A 320 27.60 28.44 18.37
CA GLU A 320 26.25 28.67 17.86
C GLU A 320 25.91 30.16 17.85
N LEU A 321 25.50 30.67 16.70
CA LEU A 321 25.01 32.04 16.54
C LEU A 321 23.50 32.12 16.77
N GLY A 322 22.78 31.11 16.30
CA GLY A 322 21.34 30.97 16.47
C GLY A 322 20.73 29.98 15.48
N THR A 323 19.41 29.87 15.53
CA THR A 323 18.64 28.90 14.74
C THR A 323 17.62 29.57 13.82
N GLY A 324 17.26 28.91 12.71
CA GLY A 324 16.13 29.29 11.86
C GLY A 324 15.34 28.08 11.39
N THR A 325 14.00 28.18 11.37
CA THR A 325 13.11 27.13 10.85
C THR A 325 12.99 27.23 9.33
N LEU A 326 13.04 26.09 8.63
CA LEU A 326 12.80 26.00 7.20
C LEU A 326 11.35 26.37 6.87
N ASN A 327 11.18 27.29 5.93
CA ASN A 327 9.87 27.62 5.37
C ASN A 327 9.44 26.59 4.31
N ALA A 328 8.28 26.81 3.68
CA ALA A 328 7.72 25.92 2.65
C ALA A 328 8.59 25.77 1.38
N SER A 329 9.63 26.60 1.22
CA SER A 329 10.61 26.51 0.13
C SER A 329 11.95 25.92 0.58
N GLY A 330 12.05 25.39 1.81
CA GLY A 330 13.29 24.82 2.34
C GLY A 330 14.33 25.88 2.68
N VAL A 331 13.90 27.09 3.05
CA VAL A 331 14.80 28.22 3.35
C VAL A 331 14.66 28.63 4.81
N ALA A 332 15.79 28.83 5.49
CA ALA A 332 15.89 29.41 6.82
C ALA A 332 16.86 30.60 6.80
N THR A 333 16.58 31.63 7.59
CA THR A 333 17.45 32.82 7.69
C THR A 333 17.82 33.13 9.13
N TYR A 334 19.02 33.64 9.34
CA TYR A 334 19.49 34.20 10.61
C TYR A 334 20.14 35.55 10.37
N THR A 335 19.74 36.57 11.11
CA THR A 335 20.25 37.95 10.96
C THR A 335 20.98 38.38 12.22
N THR A 336 22.18 38.92 12.07
CA THR A 336 22.99 39.43 13.18
C THR A 336 23.77 40.69 12.78
N SER A 337 24.00 41.57 13.76
CA SER A 337 24.91 42.72 13.66
C SER A 337 26.06 42.65 14.68
N SER A 338 26.18 41.54 15.41
CA SER A 338 27.12 41.40 16.53
C SER A 338 28.48 40.78 16.16
N LEU A 339 28.69 40.43 14.89
CA LEU A 339 29.98 39.89 14.44
C LEU A 339 31.08 40.95 14.63
N ILE A 340 32.13 40.57 15.34
CA ILE A 340 33.25 41.45 15.65
C ILE A 340 34.19 41.56 14.44
N SER A 341 34.74 42.74 14.15
CA SER A 341 35.97 42.78 13.36
C SER A 341 37.03 42.04 14.18
N GLY A 342 37.72 41.03 13.62
CA GLY A 342 38.64 40.14 14.35
C GLY A 342 39.62 40.86 15.30
N PRO A 343 40.31 40.12 16.20
CA PRO A 343 41.02 40.69 17.34
C PRO A 343 41.91 41.90 17.00
N PRO A 344 42.08 42.86 17.93
CA PRO A 344 42.92 44.04 17.71
C PRO A 344 44.31 43.64 17.18
N GLY A 345 44.65 44.09 15.96
CA GLY A 345 45.90 43.74 15.27
C GLY A 345 45.77 42.74 14.11
N THR A 346 44.62 42.05 13.97
CA THR A 346 44.30 41.19 12.80
C THR A 346 42.92 41.50 12.19
N PRO A 347 42.64 42.75 11.78
CA PRO A 347 41.40 43.06 11.07
C PRO A 347 41.30 42.25 9.78
N GLY A 348 40.13 41.65 9.56
CA GLY A 348 39.87 40.79 8.40
C GLY A 348 40.04 39.29 8.63
N GLN A 349 40.28 38.82 9.86
CA GLN A 349 40.12 37.39 10.18
C GLN A 349 38.67 36.97 9.85
N PRO A 350 38.46 36.00 8.95
CA PRO A 350 37.11 35.58 8.58
C PRO A 350 36.45 34.77 9.69
N HIS A 351 35.16 34.98 9.88
CA HIS A 351 34.28 34.09 10.65
C HIS A 351 33.91 32.89 9.77
N PRO A 352 34.30 31.65 10.10
CA PRO A 352 33.92 30.47 9.34
C PRO A 352 32.45 30.09 9.63
N ILE A 353 31.52 30.69 8.91
CA ILE A 353 30.09 30.46 9.11
C ILE A 353 29.64 29.18 8.42
N THR A 354 28.92 28.33 9.13
CA THR A 354 28.23 27.16 8.54
C THR A 354 26.76 27.13 8.94
N ALA A 355 25.96 26.46 8.11
CA ALA A 355 24.57 26.14 8.39
C ALA A 355 24.41 24.62 8.46
N GLU A 356 23.97 24.12 9.60
CA GLU A 356 23.77 22.70 9.85
C GLU A 356 22.28 22.38 9.91
N TYR A 357 21.86 21.43 9.09
CA TYR A 357 20.54 20.80 9.14
C TYR A 357 20.66 19.47 9.86
N GLY A 358 20.01 19.31 11.02
CA GLY A 358 20.09 18.10 11.83
C GLY A 358 19.34 16.88 11.27
N GLY A 359 18.54 17.07 10.23
CA GLY A 359 17.64 16.05 9.67
C GLY A 359 16.30 16.00 10.41
N GLU A 360 15.20 16.02 9.65
CA GLU A 360 13.84 15.88 10.16
C GLU A 360 12.95 15.28 9.06
N GLY A 361 11.80 14.71 9.41
CA GLY A 361 10.81 14.27 8.42
C GLY A 361 11.31 13.18 7.47
N GLY A 362 12.24 12.34 7.91
CA GLY A 362 12.82 11.27 7.09
C GLY A 362 14.01 11.69 6.23
N PHE A 363 14.58 12.88 6.46
CA PHE A 363 15.84 13.31 5.85
C PHE A 363 17.05 13.09 6.76
N VAL A 364 18.16 12.67 6.16
CA VAL A 364 19.49 12.70 6.78
C VAL A 364 19.93 14.15 6.87
N GLY A 365 20.58 14.53 7.97
CA GLY A 365 21.16 15.86 8.14
C GLY A 365 22.28 16.16 7.14
N SER A 366 22.54 17.46 6.93
CA SER A 366 23.60 17.96 6.05
C SER A 366 24.14 19.29 6.55
N THR A 367 25.39 19.58 6.23
CA THR A 367 26.05 20.84 6.58
C THR A 367 26.45 21.58 5.31
N SER A 368 26.28 22.91 5.31
CA SER A 368 26.72 23.75 4.20
C SER A 368 28.24 23.75 4.04
N GLN A 369 28.71 24.15 2.86
CA GLN A 369 30.08 24.66 2.75
C GLN A 369 30.27 25.88 3.65
N THR A 370 31.49 26.10 4.13
CA THR A 370 31.83 27.23 4.99
C THR A 370 31.84 28.54 4.21
N VAL A 371 31.09 29.52 4.72
CA VAL A 371 31.16 30.92 4.28
C VAL A 371 32.10 31.67 5.21
N ASN A 372 33.29 32.01 4.71
CA ASN A 372 34.25 32.84 5.43
C ASN A 372 33.80 34.30 5.42
N GLN A 373 33.01 34.71 6.41
CA GLN A 373 32.49 36.08 6.54
C GLN A 373 33.57 37.03 7.04
N VAL A 374 33.93 38.03 6.23
CA VAL A 374 34.89 39.06 6.63
C VAL A 374 34.14 40.25 7.22
N VAL A 375 34.59 40.75 8.38
CA VAL A 375 34.06 41.96 9.03
C VAL A 375 35.14 43.03 9.11
N ASN A 376 34.93 44.12 8.37
CA ASN A 376 35.78 45.29 8.34
C ASN A 376 35.50 46.19 9.55
N GLN A 377 36.51 46.92 10.01
CA GLN A 377 36.35 47.93 11.06
C GLN A 377 35.44 49.07 10.58
N ALA A 378 34.61 49.60 11.47
CA ALA A 378 33.91 50.86 11.23
C ALA A 378 34.89 52.04 11.27
N THR A 379 34.72 53.01 10.38
CA THR A 379 35.57 54.22 10.38
C THR A 379 35.19 55.14 11.54
N THR A 380 36.17 55.53 12.35
CA THR A 380 36.02 56.56 13.40
C THR A 380 36.70 57.86 12.97
N THR A 381 36.09 59.01 13.27
CA THR A 381 36.68 60.32 12.94
C THR A 381 37.04 61.05 14.22
N VAL A 382 38.33 61.11 14.54
CA VAL A 382 38.79 61.88 15.70
C VAL A 382 38.99 63.33 15.31
N THR A 383 38.30 64.23 15.99
CA THR A 383 38.53 65.68 15.89
C THR A 383 39.27 66.15 17.14
N LEU A 384 40.22 67.06 16.95
CA LEU A 384 40.95 67.72 18.03
C LEU A 384 40.60 69.20 18.06
N VAL A 385 40.13 69.67 19.21
CA VAL A 385 39.94 71.10 19.47
C VAL A 385 40.85 71.51 20.61
N SER A 386 41.67 72.52 20.36
CA SER A 386 42.44 73.18 21.42
C SER A 386 41.63 74.34 21.98
N SER A 387 41.60 74.48 23.32
CA SER A 387 41.04 75.67 23.96
C SER A 387 41.84 76.95 23.65
N LEU A 388 43.07 76.81 23.12
CA LEU A 388 43.96 77.92 22.76
C LEU A 388 44.91 77.50 21.62
N ASN A 389 44.77 78.11 20.43
CA ASN A 389 45.70 77.92 19.30
C ASN A 389 45.72 79.18 18.40
N PRO A 390 46.82 79.96 18.33
CA PRO A 390 48.13 79.71 18.94
C PRO A 390 48.16 79.93 20.47
N SER A 391 49.14 79.33 21.17
CA SER A 391 49.39 79.53 22.62
C SER A 391 50.82 80.01 22.89
N THR A 392 51.06 80.56 24.08
CA THR A 392 52.38 81.03 24.54
C THR A 392 53.02 80.08 25.57
N TYR A 393 54.33 80.20 25.78
CA TYR A 393 55.07 79.35 26.72
C TYR A 393 54.58 79.57 28.16
N GLY A 394 54.06 78.49 28.77
CA GLY A 394 53.50 78.50 30.13
C GLY A 394 51.98 78.53 30.19
N ASP A 395 51.27 78.72 29.07
CA ASP A 395 49.81 78.66 29.04
C ASP A 395 49.31 77.24 29.32
N SER A 396 48.35 77.12 30.25
CA SER A 396 47.56 75.90 30.39
C SER A 396 46.49 75.87 29.31
N LEU A 397 46.45 74.81 28.52
CA LEU A 397 45.41 74.59 27.52
C LEU A 397 44.76 73.21 27.71
N VAL A 398 43.53 73.09 27.23
CA VAL A 398 42.79 71.84 27.17
C VAL A 398 42.73 71.40 25.71
N ILE A 399 43.26 70.21 25.42
CA ILE A 399 43.00 69.53 24.15
C ILE A 399 41.82 68.59 24.38
N THR A 400 40.70 68.88 23.72
CA THR A 400 39.55 67.98 23.70
C THR A 400 39.63 67.14 22.43
N ALA A 401 39.84 65.83 22.60
CA ALA A 401 39.65 64.86 21.53
C ALA A 401 38.21 64.35 21.58
N THR A 402 37.49 64.46 20.46
CA THR A 402 36.16 63.88 20.28
C THR A 402 36.26 62.82 19.20
N VAL A 403 35.88 61.58 19.53
CA VAL A 403 35.86 60.42 18.61
C VAL A 403 34.49 60.24 18.00
#